data_AF-A0A5N0DNA7-F1
#
_entry.id   AF-A0A5N0DNA7-F1
#
_cell.length_a   1.000
_cell.length_b   1.000
_cell.length_c   1.000
_cell.angle_alpha   90.00
_cell.angle_beta   90.00
_cell.angle_gamma   90.00
#
_symmetry.space_group_name_H-M   'P 1'
#
loop_
_entity.id
_entity.type
_entity.pdbx_description
1 polymer ?
#
loop_
_entity_poly.entity_id
_entity_poly.type
_entity_poly.pdbx_seq_one_letter_code
_entity_poly.pdbx_strand_id
1 'polypeptide(L)'
;NGFDPGVPTAWLVEGLLRYLPADAQDRLLTAIAALSAPGSRLALNMTQDDRAPSQYEQEDGRDRLLATLDIDLDVNALWYPIEGRSDPVGWFAEQGWTAARADPVAVLTERGRAVPGEVAEQMHSHLLMTAIRPGGDSTP
;
A
#
# COMPACT_ATOMS: atom_id res chain seq x y z
N ASN A 1 -11.83 -17.58 -15.52
CA ASN A 1 -12.00 -16.80 -14.27
C ASN A 1 -13.11 -15.73 -14.38
N GLY A 2 -13.70 -15.46 -15.56
CA GLY A 2 -14.89 -14.60 -15.66
C GLY A 2 -14.67 -13.08 -15.48
N PHE A 3 -13.42 -12.64 -15.34
CA PHE A 3 -13.08 -11.22 -15.26
C PHE A 3 -13.31 -10.51 -16.59
N ASP A 4 -13.99 -9.36 -16.56
CA ASP A 4 -14.28 -8.51 -17.72
C ASP A 4 -13.60 -7.14 -17.56
N PRO A 5 -12.54 -6.83 -18.35
CA PRO A 5 -11.84 -5.55 -18.28
C PRO A 5 -12.67 -4.37 -18.79
N GLY A 6 -13.83 -4.62 -19.42
CA GLY A 6 -14.78 -3.60 -19.86
C GLY A 6 -15.65 -3.02 -18.74
N VAL A 7 -15.64 -3.62 -17.54
CA VAL A 7 -16.48 -3.22 -16.39
C VAL A 7 -15.62 -2.54 -15.31
N PRO A 8 -16.09 -1.44 -14.69
CA PRO A 8 -15.37 -0.78 -13.60
C PRO A 8 -15.05 -1.75 -12.47
N THR A 9 -13.77 -1.80 -12.08
CA THR A 9 -13.26 -2.74 -11.07
C THR A 9 -12.73 -1.98 -9.85
N ALA A 10 -12.96 -2.53 -8.65
CA ALA A 10 -12.31 -2.10 -7.43
C ALA A 10 -11.15 -3.06 -7.10
N TRP A 11 -9.92 -2.55 -7.14
CA TRP A 11 -8.70 -3.29 -6.81
C TRP A 11 -8.26 -2.99 -5.37
N LEU A 12 -7.74 -4.01 -4.70
CA LEU A 12 -7.10 -3.88 -3.39
C LEU A 12 -5.69 -4.45 -3.45
N VAL A 13 -4.70 -3.61 -3.15
CA VAL A 13 -3.28 -3.98 -3.05
C VAL A 13 -2.84 -3.75 -1.60
N GLU A 14 -3.17 -4.69 -0.73
CA GLU A 14 -2.91 -4.57 0.71
C GLU A 14 -1.74 -5.47 1.13
N GLY A 15 -0.77 -4.90 1.84
CA GLY A 15 0.34 -5.65 2.44
C GLY A 15 1.19 -6.42 1.42
N LEU A 16 1.20 -5.99 0.16
CA LEU A 16 1.78 -6.79 -0.93
C LEU A 16 3.11 -6.21 -1.43
N LEU A 17 3.16 -4.91 -1.69
CA LEU A 17 4.23 -4.34 -2.51
C LEU A 17 5.63 -4.51 -1.91
N ARG A 18 5.76 -4.52 -0.58
CA ARG A 18 7.04 -4.73 0.12
C ARG A 18 7.66 -6.11 -0.17
N TYR A 19 6.85 -7.09 -0.54
CA TYR A 19 7.26 -8.46 -0.88
C TYR A 19 7.52 -8.67 -2.38
N LEU A 20 7.43 -7.61 -3.19
CA LEU A 20 7.73 -7.66 -4.62
C LEU A 20 9.04 -6.94 -4.91
N PRO A 21 9.91 -7.44 -5.80
CA PRO A 21 10.95 -6.63 -6.42
C PRO A 21 10.39 -5.34 -7.04
N ALA A 22 11.21 -4.29 -7.18
CA ALA A 22 10.78 -3.00 -7.73
C ALA A 22 10.15 -3.12 -9.13
N ASP A 23 10.75 -3.92 -10.01
CA ASP A 23 10.22 -4.18 -11.37
C ASP A 23 8.94 -5.01 -11.37
N ALA A 24 8.72 -5.83 -10.34
CA ALA A 24 7.46 -6.56 -10.17
C ALA A 24 6.32 -5.66 -9.67
N GLN A 25 6.62 -4.65 -8.84
CA GLN A 25 5.66 -3.60 -8.49
C GLN A 25 5.18 -2.88 -9.75
N ASP A 26 6.09 -2.36 -10.56
CA ASP A 26 5.72 -1.57 -11.74
C ASP A 26 4.90 -2.43 -12.73
N ARG A 27 5.29 -3.69 -12.94
CA ARG A 27 4.51 -4.64 -13.75
C ARG A 27 3.10 -4.86 -13.20
N LEU A 28 2.94 -4.98 -11.88
CA LEU A 28 1.63 -5.11 -11.24
C LEU A 28 0.77 -3.87 -11.47
N LEU A 29 1.35 -2.68 -11.23
CA LEU A 29 0.63 -1.42 -11.41
C LEU A 29 0.21 -1.24 -12.88
N THR A 30 1.11 -1.53 -13.84
CA THR A 30 0.80 -1.54 -15.28
C THR A 30 -0.35 -2.48 -15.62
N ALA A 31 -0.33 -3.71 -15.10
CA ALA A 31 -1.39 -4.68 -15.36
C ALA A 31 -2.74 -4.21 -14.81
N ILE A 32 -2.78 -3.67 -13.59
CA ILE A 32 -3.99 -3.11 -12.99
C ILE A 32 -4.53 -1.97 -13.86
N ALA A 33 -3.67 -1.03 -14.26
CA ALA A 33 -4.09 0.10 -15.08
C ALA A 33 -4.65 -0.35 -16.44
N ALA A 34 -3.99 -1.32 -17.09
CA ALA A 34 -4.42 -1.86 -18.39
C ALA A 34 -5.76 -2.61 -18.33
N LEU A 35 -6.04 -3.28 -17.20
CA LEU A 35 -7.25 -4.10 -17.00
C LEU A 35 -8.43 -3.33 -16.39
N SER A 36 -8.27 -2.04 -16.12
CA SER A 36 -9.28 -1.24 -15.42
C SER A 36 -10.11 -0.41 -16.40
N ALA A 37 -11.41 -0.63 -16.51
CA ALA A 37 -12.31 0.27 -17.25
C ALA A 37 -12.39 1.68 -16.61
N PRO A 38 -12.84 2.73 -17.34
CA PRO A 38 -13.14 4.03 -16.74
C PRO A 38 -14.07 3.91 -15.52
N GLY A 39 -13.85 4.69 -14.47
CA GLY A 39 -14.59 4.59 -13.19
C GLY A 39 -14.05 3.51 -12.23
N SER A 40 -13.06 2.72 -12.64
CA SER A 40 -12.36 1.78 -11.74
C SER A 40 -11.66 2.50 -10.60
N ARG A 41 -11.45 1.78 -9.50
CA ARG A 41 -10.84 2.29 -8.28
C ARG A 41 -9.75 1.35 -7.78
N LEU A 42 -8.79 1.89 -7.07
CA LEU A 42 -7.74 1.13 -6.39
C LEU A 42 -7.54 1.69 -4.98
N ALA A 43 -7.39 0.79 -4.01
CA ALA A 43 -6.85 1.09 -2.69
C ALA A 43 -5.53 0.34 -2.50
N LEU A 44 -4.53 1.01 -1.94
CA LEU A 44 -3.19 0.46 -1.78
C LEU A 44 -2.58 0.93 -0.46
N ASN A 45 -1.93 0.01 0.26
CA ASN A 45 -1.04 0.35 1.35
C ASN A 45 0.35 -0.27 1.17
N MET A 46 1.35 0.41 1.73
CA MET A 46 2.74 -0.05 1.69
C MET A 46 3.58 0.69 2.72
N THR A 47 4.50 0.00 3.40
CA THR A 47 5.54 0.64 4.20
C THR A 47 6.57 1.29 3.28
N GLN A 48 6.84 2.59 3.44
CA GLN A 48 7.76 3.36 2.58
C GLN A 48 9.15 3.59 3.17
N ASP A 49 9.42 3.04 4.36
CA ASP A 49 10.70 3.19 5.02
C ASP A 49 11.57 1.94 4.83
N ASP A 50 12.85 2.17 4.55
CA ASP A 50 13.91 1.16 4.55
C ASP A 50 14.64 1.10 5.89
N ARG A 51 14.29 1.96 6.86
CA ARG A 51 14.79 1.88 8.23
C ARG A 51 14.69 0.42 8.68
N ALA A 52 15.87 -0.19 8.84
CA ALA A 52 16.03 -1.31 9.75
C ALA A 52 15.34 -0.91 11.05
N PRO A 53 14.64 -1.84 11.72
CA PRO A 53 13.84 -1.57 12.89
C PRO A 53 14.42 -0.45 13.71
N SER A 54 13.64 0.64 13.83
CA SER A 54 13.92 1.57 14.91
C SER A 54 14.11 0.71 16.15
N GLN A 55 15.08 1.07 16.97
CA GLN A 55 15.36 0.57 18.31
C GLN A 55 14.11 0.09 19.13
N TYR A 56 12.89 0.55 18.80
CA TYR A 56 11.61 0.03 19.29
C TYR A 56 11.11 -1.31 18.68
N GLU A 57 11.32 -1.63 17.40
CA GLU A 57 11.01 -2.98 16.86
C GLU A 57 12.11 -4.02 17.21
N GLN A 58 13.18 -3.62 17.90
CA GLN A 58 14.04 -4.57 18.63
C GLN A 58 13.49 -4.89 20.04
N GLU A 59 12.52 -4.12 20.52
CA GLU A 59 11.77 -4.41 21.75
C GLU A 59 10.46 -5.18 21.47
N ASP A 60 10.29 -5.66 20.23
CA ASP A 60 9.01 -6.04 19.62
C ASP A 60 8.28 -7.18 20.34
N GLY A 61 7.01 -6.93 20.65
CA GLY A 61 6.07 -7.95 21.09
C GLY A 61 5.89 -9.04 20.04
N ARG A 62 6.13 -8.76 18.75
CA ARG A 62 6.04 -9.74 17.65
C ARG A 62 7.09 -10.84 17.75
N ASP A 63 8.37 -10.49 17.85
CA ASP A 63 9.44 -11.50 17.92
C ASP A 63 9.31 -12.33 19.20
N ARG A 64 8.92 -11.68 20.31
CA ARG A 64 8.54 -12.38 21.55
C ARG A 64 7.32 -13.29 21.35
N LEU A 65 6.28 -12.85 20.65
CA LEU A 65 5.09 -13.64 20.36
C LEU A 65 5.41 -14.85 19.48
N LEU A 66 6.18 -14.65 18.40
CA LEU A 66 6.62 -15.73 17.51
C LEU A 66 7.43 -16.77 18.29
N ALA A 67 8.35 -16.32 19.15
CA ALA A 67 9.09 -17.21 20.04
C ALA A 67 8.18 -17.96 21.03
N THR A 68 7.15 -17.32 21.61
CA THR A 68 6.17 -18.01 22.47
C THR A 68 5.31 -19.04 21.72
N LEU A 69 5.21 -18.91 20.40
CA LEU A 69 4.48 -19.82 19.53
C LEU A 69 5.39 -20.85 18.85
N ASP A 70 6.70 -20.88 19.17
CA ASP A 70 7.72 -21.73 18.53
C ASP A 70 7.79 -21.55 17.00
N ILE A 71 7.59 -20.31 16.53
CA ILE A 71 7.68 -19.92 15.12
C ILE A 71 9.03 -19.25 14.88
N ASP A 72 9.87 -19.91 14.07
CA ASP A 72 11.13 -19.35 13.58
C ASP A 72 10.93 -18.73 12.19
N LEU A 73 10.71 -17.40 12.15
CA LEU A 73 10.49 -16.64 10.92
C LEU A 73 11.15 -15.27 11.02
N ASP A 74 12.16 -15.04 10.18
CA ASP A 74 12.67 -13.70 9.92
C ASP A 74 11.80 -13.00 8.87
N VAL A 75 10.79 -12.27 9.34
CA VAL A 75 9.90 -11.50 8.45
C VAL A 75 10.61 -10.37 7.73
N ASN A 76 11.75 -9.90 8.24
CA ASN A 76 12.52 -8.82 7.62
C ASN A 76 13.26 -9.32 6.37
N ALA A 77 13.67 -10.59 6.36
CA ALA A 77 14.26 -11.24 5.18
C ALA A 77 13.31 -11.34 3.99
N LEU A 78 12.01 -11.10 4.18
CA LEU A 78 11.00 -11.11 3.13
C LEU A 78 10.89 -9.78 2.38
N TRP A 79 11.53 -8.72 2.88
CA TRP A 79 11.34 -7.37 2.37
C TRP A 79 12.34 -7.02 1.26
N TYR A 80 11.82 -6.55 0.13
CA TYR A 80 12.63 -5.96 -0.93
C TYR A 80 12.82 -4.46 -0.67
N PRO A 81 14.03 -3.90 -0.92
CA PRO A 81 14.34 -2.48 -0.70
C PRO A 81 13.34 -1.50 -1.34
N ILE A 82 13.27 -0.28 -0.80
CA ILE A 82 12.49 0.82 -1.40
C ILE A 82 13.24 1.44 -2.59
N GLU A 83 14.57 1.36 -2.59
CA GLU A 83 15.40 1.90 -3.68
C GLU A 83 14.94 1.41 -5.06
N GLY A 84 14.83 2.34 -6.01
CA GLY A 84 14.46 2.06 -7.40
C GLY A 84 12.97 1.82 -7.64
N ARG A 85 12.11 1.92 -6.62
CA ARG A 85 10.65 1.82 -6.80
C ARG A 85 10.02 3.13 -7.26
N SER A 86 9.05 3.01 -8.16
CA SER A 86 8.14 4.11 -8.49
C SER A 86 7.27 4.47 -7.28
N ASP A 87 7.01 5.77 -7.07
CA ASP A 87 6.00 6.22 -6.10
C ASP A 87 4.60 5.88 -6.64
N PRO A 88 3.81 5.00 -5.99
CA PRO A 88 2.53 4.57 -6.56
C PRO A 88 1.54 5.71 -6.81
N VAL A 89 1.58 6.78 -5.99
CA VAL A 89 0.69 7.95 -6.17
C VAL A 89 1.06 8.71 -7.43
N GLY A 90 2.33 9.07 -7.58
CA GLY A 90 2.84 9.71 -8.79
C GLY A 90 2.65 8.84 -10.03
N TRP A 91 2.95 7.55 -9.92
CA TRP A 91 2.80 6.58 -11.01
C TRP A 91 1.36 6.53 -11.55
N PHE A 92 0.35 6.40 -10.67
CA PHE A 92 -1.05 6.40 -11.11
C PHE A 92 -1.47 7.75 -11.70
N ALA A 93 -0.99 8.87 -11.14
CA ALA A 93 -1.27 10.19 -11.68
C ALA A 93 -0.71 10.37 -13.10
N GLU A 94 0.51 9.88 -13.37
CA GLU A 94 1.11 9.87 -14.71
C GLU A 94 0.31 9.03 -15.71
N GLN A 95 -0.37 7.97 -15.24
CA GLN A 95 -1.28 7.16 -16.04
C GLN A 95 -2.69 7.78 -16.20
N GLY A 96 -2.88 9.04 -15.78
CA GLY A 96 -4.14 9.76 -15.90
C GLY A 96 -5.19 9.41 -14.85
N TRP A 97 -4.81 8.74 -13.75
CA TRP A 97 -5.71 8.49 -12.63
C TRP A 97 -5.72 9.66 -11.65
N THR A 98 -6.84 9.86 -10.97
CA THR A 98 -6.88 10.74 -9.80
C THR A 98 -6.45 9.95 -8.57
N ALA A 99 -5.19 10.12 -8.14
CA ALA A 99 -4.60 9.44 -6.99
C ALA A 99 -4.45 10.39 -5.79
N ALA A 100 -4.75 9.90 -4.59
CA ALA A 100 -4.66 10.66 -3.35
C ALA A 100 -4.11 9.80 -2.22
N ARG A 101 -3.25 10.41 -1.38
CA ARG A 101 -2.83 9.84 -0.10
C ARG A 101 -3.87 10.15 0.98
N ALA A 102 -4.05 9.22 1.89
CA ALA A 102 -4.75 9.43 3.14
C ALA A 102 -3.76 9.34 4.30
N ASP A 103 -3.96 10.18 5.31
CA ASP A 103 -3.22 10.07 6.57
C ASP A 103 -3.84 8.93 7.41
N PRO A 104 -3.10 7.84 7.69
CA PRO A 104 -3.63 6.71 8.43
C PRO A 104 -4.02 7.07 9.88
N VAL A 105 -3.35 8.04 10.50
CA VAL A 105 -3.65 8.50 11.87
C VAL A 105 -4.95 9.30 11.89
N ALA A 106 -5.12 10.21 10.93
CA ALA A 106 -6.37 10.96 10.78
C ALA A 106 -7.55 10.01 10.51
N VAL A 107 -7.37 9.05 9.59
CA VAL A 107 -8.36 8.01 9.25
C VAL A 107 -8.82 7.23 10.48
N LEU A 108 -7.90 6.83 11.37
CA LEU A 108 -8.25 6.13 12.60
C LEU A 108 -8.95 7.05 13.62
N THR A 109 -8.41 8.27 13.79
CA THR A 109 -8.94 9.25 14.75
C THR A 109 -10.38 9.63 14.42
N GLU A 110 -10.68 9.88 13.15
CA GLU A 110 -12.05 10.14 12.66
C GLU A 110 -13.03 9.00 12.96
N ARG A 111 -12.53 7.76 13.08
CA ARG A 111 -13.30 6.56 13.40
C ARG A 111 -13.32 6.24 14.90
N GLY A 112 -12.94 7.19 15.75
CA GLY A 112 -12.95 7.03 17.20
C GLY A 112 -11.83 6.14 17.74
N ARG A 113 -10.75 5.95 16.96
CA ARG A 113 -9.58 5.16 17.37
C ARG A 113 -8.42 6.11 17.65
N ALA A 114 -8.22 6.44 18.92
CA ALA A 114 -7.08 7.24 19.35
C ALA A 114 -5.77 6.51 19.08
N VAL A 115 -4.80 7.22 18.51
CA VAL A 115 -3.47 6.69 18.20
C VAL A 115 -2.44 7.39 19.11
N PRO A 116 -1.70 6.66 19.96
CA PRO A 116 -0.60 7.23 20.74
C PRO A 116 0.47 7.87 19.84
N GLY A 117 1.14 8.92 20.31
CA GLY A 117 2.09 9.69 19.49
C GLY A 117 3.23 8.86 18.90
N GLU A 118 3.80 7.95 19.69
CA GLU A 118 4.86 7.02 19.24
C GLU A 118 4.39 6.10 18.09
N VAL A 119 3.15 5.62 18.18
CA VAL A 119 2.54 4.77 17.15
C VAL A 119 2.20 5.61 15.92
N ALA A 120 1.78 6.86 16.10
CA ALA A 120 1.47 7.77 15.01
C ALA A 120 2.70 8.06 14.14
N GLU A 121 3.88 8.29 14.75
CA GLU A 121 5.14 8.46 14.01
C GLU A 121 5.48 7.26 13.13
N GLN A 122 5.31 6.03 13.66
CA GLN A 122 5.50 4.81 12.88
C GLN A 122 4.47 4.68 11.76
N MET A 123 3.20 4.96 12.04
CA MET A 123 2.13 4.85 11.04
C MET A 123 2.34 5.80 9.85
N HIS A 124 2.93 6.98 10.06
CA HIS A 124 3.25 7.90 8.95
C HIS A 124 4.34 7.40 8.00
N SER A 125 5.04 6.32 8.35
CA SER A 125 5.93 5.60 7.41
C SER A 125 5.16 4.77 6.39
N HIS A 126 3.85 4.56 6.59
CA HIS A 126 3.01 3.81 5.67
C HIS A 126 2.33 4.75 4.67
N LEU A 127 2.42 4.38 3.40
CA LEU A 127 1.51 4.85 2.37
C LEU A 127 0.14 4.21 2.60
N LEU A 128 -0.88 5.06 2.66
CA LEU A 128 -2.27 4.68 2.43
C LEU A 128 -2.78 5.56 1.29
N MET A 129 -3.25 4.95 0.20
CA MET A 129 -3.72 5.70 -0.95
C MET A 129 -4.95 5.09 -1.61
N THR A 130 -5.65 5.95 -2.32
CA THR A 130 -6.68 5.55 -3.28
C THR A 130 -6.41 6.18 -4.64
N ALA A 131 -6.76 5.49 -5.72
CA ALA A 131 -6.74 6.03 -7.07
C ALA A 131 -8.06 5.73 -7.80
N ILE A 132 -8.52 6.67 -8.62
CA ILE A 132 -9.74 6.53 -9.42
C ILE A 132 -9.39 6.77 -10.89
N ARG A 133 -9.76 5.82 -11.76
CA ARG A 133 -9.67 6.02 -13.21
C ARG A 133 -10.83 6.94 -13.61
N PRO A 134 -10.58 8.11 -14.22
CA PRO A 134 -11.65 8.99 -14.64
C PRO A 134 -12.65 8.25 -15.53
N GLY A 135 -13.93 8.56 -15.39
CA GLY A 135 -14.95 8.12 -16.34
C GLY A 135 -14.66 8.78 -17.70
N GLY A 136 -14.58 8.00 -18.78
CA GLY A 136 -14.49 8.58 -20.12
C GLY A 136 -15.77 9.38 -20.38
N ASP A 137 -15.62 10.69 -20.55
CA ASP A 137 -16.63 11.66 -20.94
C ASP A 137 -18.06 11.35 -20.47
N SER A 138 -18.36 11.73 -19.22
CA SER A 138 -19.67 12.33 -18.95
C SER A 138 -19.56 13.81 -19.31
N THR A 139 -19.58 14.11 -20.61
CA THR A 139 -19.89 15.47 -21.07
C THR A 139 -21.34 15.76 -20.68
N PRO A 140 -21.65 16.87 -19.97
CA PRO A 140 -23.03 17.31 -19.83
C PRO A 140 -23.64 17.72 -21.17
#